data_AF-A0A7C7XS77-F1
#
_entry.id   AF-A0A7C7XS77-F1
#
_cell.length_a   1.000
_cell.length_b   1.000
_cell.length_c   1.000
_cell.angle_alpha   90.00
_cell.angle_beta   90.00
_cell.angle_gamma   90.00
#
_symmetry.space_group_name_H-M   'P 1'
#
loop_
_entity.id
_entity.type
_entity.pdbx_description
1 polymer ?
#
loop_
_entity_poly.entity_id
_entity_poly.type
_entity_poly.pdbx_seq_one_letter_code
_entity_poly.pdbx_strand_id
1 'polypeptide(L)'
;MLGNILVTGCNGQLGSEFKNIASKYPDINFFFKDLDLDISNKEDLENYILNKKINVILNTAAYTNVNNAEIEKNKANLINSFAVKNLVELSEKYNCKLIHYSTDYVYDGLDKKPMKESFPTNPL
;
A
#
# COMPACT_ATOMS: atom_id res chain seq x y z
N MET A 1 7.02 -0.34 23.41
CA MET A 1 6.95 -1.02 22.10
C MET A 1 6.59 0.03 21.06
N LEU A 2 7.44 0.22 20.04
CA LEU A 2 7.47 1.40 19.16
C LEU A 2 6.38 1.43 18.08
N GLY A 3 5.58 0.36 17.95
CA GLY A 3 4.40 0.31 17.08
C GLY A 3 4.12 -1.09 16.54
N ASN A 4 2.88 -1.33 16.11
CA ASN A 4 2.46 -2.54 15.40
C ASN A 4 2.24 -2.14 13.94
N ILE A 5 3.15 -2.57 13.07
CA ILE A 5 3.20 -2.16 11.67
C ILE A 5 2.70 -3.29 10.78
N LEU A 6 1.65 -3.05 10.01
CA LEU A 6 1.20 -3.95 8.95
C LEU A 6 1.93 -3.59 7.65
N VAL A 7 2.55 -4.57 7.00
CA VAL A 7 3.12 -4.45 5.65
C VAL A 7 2.30 -5.34 4.71
N THR A 8 1.52 -4.75 3.80
CA THR A 8 0.74 -5.47 2.78
C THR A 8 1.56 -5.62 1.51
N GLY A 9 1.32 -6.67 0.71
CA GLY A 9 2.09 -6.94 -0.51
C GLY A 9 3.53 -7.41 -0.21
N CYS A 10 3.73 -8.04 0.95
CA CYS A 10 5.07 -8.30 1.50
C CYS A 10 5.94 -9.29 0.69
N ASN A 11 5.42 -9.91 -0.36
CA ASN A 11 6.18 -10.76 -1.28
C ASN A 11 6.61 -10.02 -2.55
N GLY A 12 6.11 -8.79 -2.76
CA GLY A 12 6.62 -7.90 -3.80
C GLY A 12 7.99 -7.31 -3.44
N GLN A 13 8.63 -6.65 -4.41
CA GLN A 13 10.01 -6.15 -4.29
C GLN A 13 10.24 -5.26 -3.06
N LEU A 14 9.40 -4.24 -2.86
CA LEU A 14 9.55 -3.34 -1.71
C LEU A 14 9.16 -4.04 -0.39
N GLY A 15 8.11 -4.85 -0.42
CA GLY A 15 7.64 -5.62 0.73
C GLY A 15 8.69 -6.60 1.27
N SER A 16 9.45 -7.26 0.39
CA SER A 16 10.55 -8.14 0.78
C SER A 16 11.72 -7.38 1.42
N GLU A 17 12.01 -6.16 0.98
CA GLU A 17 13.04 -5.34 1.62
C GLU A 17 12.66 -4.93 3.04
N PHE A 18 11.38 -4.68 3.32
CA PHE A 18 10.92 -4.48 4.70
C PHE A 18 11.18 -5.72 5.57
N LYS A 19 11.00 -6.94 5.05
CA LYS A 19 11.36 -8.18 5.77
C LYS A 19 12.86 -8.23 6.05
N ASN A 20 13.68 -7.89 5.07
CA ASN A 20 15.16 -7.92 5.19
C ASN A 20 15.68 -6.98 6.29
N ILE A 21 15.07 -5.80 6.45
CA ILE A 21 15.51 -4.81 7.44
C ILE A 21 14.82 -4.95 8.81
N ALA A 22 13.73 -5.73 8.92
CA ALA A 22 12.93 -5.81 10.14
C ALA A 22 13.75 -6.21 11.39
N SER A 23 14.72 -7.12 11.24
CA SER A 23 15.60 -7.56 12.33
C SER A 23 16.47 -6.44 12.90
N LYS A 24 16.67 -5.34 12.16
CA LYS A 24 17.39 -4.15 12.62
C LYS A 24 16.54 -3.26 13.54
N TYR A 25 15.24 -3.54 13.66
CA TYR A 25 14.28 -2.76 14.45
C TYR A 25 13.50 -3.65 15.43
N PRO A 26 14.16 -4.26 16.43
CA PRO A 26 13.54 -5.25 17.33
C PRO A 26 12.41 -4.68 18.21
N ASP A 27 12.36 -3.37 18.40
CA ASP A 27 11.32 -2.71 19.20
C ASP A 27 10.00 -2.47 18.42
N ILE A 28 10.01 -2.73 17.12
CA ILE A 28 8.86 -2.64 16.22
C ILE A 28 8.35 -4.04 15.92
N ASN A 29 7.03 -4.22 15.98
CA ASN A 29 6.42 -5.49 15.62
C ASN A 29 5.79 -5.41 14.24
N PHE A 30 6.44 -6.09 13.30
CA PHE A 30 6.02 -6.16 11.91
C PHE A 30 5.07 -7.34 11.69
N PHE A 31 3.97 -7.05 11.01
CA PHE A 31 3.01 -8.01 10.50
C PHE A 31 3.09 -8.00 8.98
N PHE A 32 3.69 -9.04 8.40
CA PHE A 32 3.83 -9.17 6.96
C PHE A 32 2.67 -9.94 6.37
N LYS A 33 1.97 -9.33 5.41
CA LYS A 33 0.83 -9.92 4.72
C LYS A 33 0.91 -9.72 3.23
N ASP A 34 0.49 -10.74 2.49
CA ASP A 34 0.41 -10.72 1.04
C ASP A 34 -1.00 -11.14 0.63
N LEU A 35 -1.15 -12.13 -0.25
CA LEU A 35 -2.47 -12.64 -0.66
C LEU A 35 -3.29 -13.28 0.48
N ASP A 36 -2.68 -13.53 1.64
CA ASP A 36 -3.34 -14.05 2.84
C ASP A 36 -4.05 -12.97 3.67
N LEU A 37 -4.04 -11.71 3.22
CA LEU A 37 -4.92 -10.63 3.67
C LEU A 37 -5.34 -9.79 2.46
N ASP A 38 -6.55 -10.03 1.95
CA ASP A 38 -7.08 -9.28 0.82
C ASP A 38 -7.51 -7.86 1.25
N ILE A 39 -6.73 -6.85 0.83
CA ILE A 39 -7.01 -5.45 1.13
C ILE A 39 -8.28 -4.91 0.45
N SER A 40 -8.83 -5.62 -0.55
CA SER A 40 -10.14 -5.31 -1.13
C SER A 40 -11.30 -5.79 -0.27
N ASN A 41 -11.08 -6.75 0.63
CA ASN A 41 -12.05 -7.15 1.64
C ASN A 41 -11.91 -6.28 2.90
N LYS A 42 -12.77 -5.26 2.99
CA LYS A 42 -12.75 -4.29 4.09
C LYS A 42 -12.99 -4.94 5.46
N GLU A 43 -13.86 -5.94 5.55
CA GLU A 43 -14.21 -6.59 6.82
C GLU A 43 -13.03 -7.38 7.39
N ASP A 44 -12.38 -8.20 6.54
CA ASP A 44 -11.19 -8.97 6.95
C ASP A 44 -10.03 -8.05 7.35
N LEU A 45 -9.83 -6.97 6.58
CA LEU A 45 -8.81 -5.97 6.87
C LEU A 45 -9.09 -5.23 8.19
N GLU A 46 -10.33 -4.82 8.44
CA GLU A 46 -10.76 -4.17 9.68
C GLU A 46 -10.54 -5.09 10.89
N ASN A 47 -10.98 -6.34 10.79
CA ASN A 47 -10.78 -7.36 11.81
C ASN A 47 -9.29 -7.58 12.10
N TYR A 48 -8.45 -7.60 11.07
CA TYR A 48 -7.01 -7.75 11.23
C TYR A 48 -6.38 -6.55 11.97
N ILE A 49 -6.72 -5.33 11.56
CA ILE A 49 -6.25 -4.08 12.16
C ILE A 49 -6.59 -4.05 13.66
N LEU A 50 -7.83 -4.39 14.02
CA LEU A 50 -8.29 -4.41 15.42
C LEU A 50 -7.59 -5.49 16.24
N ASN A 51 -7.58 -6.74 15.75
CA ASN A 51 -7.02 -7.88 16.49
C ASN A 51 -5.52 -7.74 16.73
N LYS A 52 -4.79 -7.18 15.76
CA LYS A 52 -3.34 -6.95 15.86
C LYS A 52 -3.00 -5.57 16.41
N LYS A 53 -3.99 -4.72 16.73
CA LYS A 53 -3.79 -3.35 17.23
C LYS A 53 -2.83 -2.56 16.34
N ILE A 54 -3.02 -2.64 15.03
CA ILE A 54 -2.16 -1.99 14.04
C ILE A 54 -2.25 -0.47 14.22
N ASN A 55 -1.10 0.21 14.21
CA ASN A 55 -1.02 1.67 14.29
C ASN A 55 -0.29 2.31 13.10
N VAL A 56 0.40 1.51 12.28
CA VAL A 56 0.97 1.95 11.01
C VAL A 56 0.69 0.89 9.94
N ILE A 57 0.30 1.33 8.75
CA ILE A 57 0.10 0.49 7.58
C ILE A 57 1.07 0.95 6.49
N LEU A 58 1.95 0.06 6.05
CA LEU A 58 2.81 0.22 4.87
C LEU A 58 2.17 -0.54 3.72
N ASN A 59 1.49 0.17 2.83
CA ASN A 59 0.83 -0.46 1.69
C ASN A 59 1.79 -0.62 0.50
N THR A 60 2.39 -1.81 0.38
CA THR A 60 3.23 -2.19 -0.77
C THR A 60 2.51 -3.09 -1.77
N ALA A 61 1.23 -3.43 -1.50
CA ALA A 61 0.38 -4.17 -2.42
C ALA A 61 -0.09 -3.27 -3.57
N ALA A 62 0.12 -3.75 -4.80
CA ALA A 62 -0.33 -3.10 -6.03
C ALA A 62 -0.44 -4.13 -7.18
N TYR A 63 -1.29 -3.84 -8.15
CA TYR A 63 -1.27 -4.46 -9.46
C TYR A 63 -0.28 -3.69 -10.35
N THR A 64 0.89 -4.28 -10.61
CA THR A 64 2.03 -3.60 -11.24
C THR A 64 2.27 -3.99 -12.70
N ASN A 65 1.47 -4.90 -13.27
CA ASN A 65 1.59 -5.27 -14.68
C ASN A 65 0.92 -4.21 -15.56
N VAL A 66 1.68 -3.17 -15.92
CA VAL A 66 1.21 -2.01 -16.71
C VAL A 66 0.54 -2.45 -18.02
N ASN A 67 1.18 -3.35 -18.78
CA ASN A 67 0.65 -3.81 -20.07
C ASN A 67 -0.72 -4.47 -19.91
N ASN A 68 -0.88 -5.29 -18.87
CA ASN A 68 -2.15 -5.95 -18.61
C ASN A 68 -3.15 -5.05 -17.89
N ALA A 69 -2.74 -3.94 -17.27
CA ALA A 69 -3.68 -3.02 -16.62
C ALA A 69 -4.66 -2.41 -17.62
N GLU A 70 -4.24 -2.21 -18.88
CA GLU A 70 -5.11 -1.76 -19.97
C GLU A 70 -6.18 -2.77 -20.37
N ILE A 71 -5.90 -4.06 -20.20
CA ILE A 71 -6.82 -5.14 -20.55
C ILE A 71 -7.68 -5.50 -19.35
N GLU A 72 -7.05 -5.65 -18.17
CA GLU A 72 -7.63 -6.05 -16.90
C GLU A 72 -8.05 -4.85 -16.04
N LYS A 73 -8.66 -3.82 -16.64
CA LYS A 73 -9.00 -2.54 -15.97
C LYS A 73 -9.74 -2.72 -14.65
N ASN A 74 -10.70 -3.65 -14.59
CA ASN A 74 -11.47 -3.94 -13.38
C ASN A 74 -10.58 -4.45 -12.24
N LYS A 75 -9.60 -5.30 -12.54
CA LYS A 75 -8.67 -5.85 -11.55
C LYS A 75 -7.65 -4.81 -11.11
N ALA A 76 -7.13 -4.02 -12.06
CA ALA A 76 -6.25 -2.90 -11.75
C ALA A 76 -6.97 -1.89 -10.84
N ASN A 77 -8.21 -1.52 -11.15
CA ASN A 77 -9.03 -0.62 -10.32
C ASN A 77 -9.37 -1.21 -8.95
N LEU A 78 -9.67 -2.52 -8.89
CA LEU A 78 -9.97 -3.20 -7.63
C LEU A 78 -8.79 -3.10 -6.64
N ILE A 79 -7.57 -3.34 -7.12
CA ILE A 79 -6.38 -3.36 -6.28
C ILE A 79 -5.80 -1.96 -6.06
N ASN A 80 -5.60 -1.17 -7.12
CA ASN A 80 -4.88 0.10 -7.04
C ASN A 80 -5.75 1.29 -6.61
N SER A 81 -7.07 1.14 -6.62
CA SER A 81 -7.99 2.21 -6.22
C SER A 81 -8.95 1.77 -5.11
N PHE A 82 -9.76 0.74 -5.34
CA PHE A 82 -10.79 0.35 -4.38
C PHE A 82 -10.19 -0.19 -3.07
N ALA A 83 -9.21 -1.08 -3.14
CA ALA A 83 -8.56 -1.58 -1.95
C ALA A 83 -7.78 -0.48 -1.19
N VAL A 84 -7.21 0.49 -1.91
CA VAL A 84 -6.57 1.67 -1.30
C VAL A 84 -7.58 2.53 -0.55
N LYS A 85 -8.79 2.71 -1.09
CA LYS A 85 -9.88 3.40 -0.39
C LYS A 85 -10.21 2.73 0.95
N ASN A 86 -10.26 1.39 0.99
CA ASN A 86 -10.48 0.68 2.26
C ASN A 86 -9.38 1.00 3.29
N LEU A 87 -8.11 0.99 2.86
CA LEU A 87 -6.97 1.32 3.71
C LEU A 87 -7.07 2.74 4.27
N VAL A 88 -7.43 3.72 3.43
CA VAL A 88 -7.63 5.11 3.83
C VAL A 88 -8.73 5.21 4.87
N GLU A 89 -9.94 4.71 4.57
CA GLU A 89 -11.10 4.78 5.46
C GLU A 89 -10.83 4.12 6.82
N LEU A 90 -10.17 2.96 6.83
CA LEU A 90 -9.82 2.27 8.07
C LEU A 90 -8.70 2.98 8.83
N SER A 91 -7.73 3.56 8.13
CA SER A 91 -6.65 4.33 8.77
C SER A 91 -7.19 5.56 9.47
N GLU A 92 -8.16 6.27 8.87
CA GLU A 92 -8.84 7.41 9.49
C GLU A 92 -9.70 6.96 10.68
N LYS A 93 -10.51 5.91 10.49
CA LYS A 93 -11.41 5.37 11.52
C LYS A 93 -10.67 4.95 12.79
N TYR A 94 -9.47 4.38 12.65
CA TYR A 94 -8.69 3.84 13.76
C TYR A 94 -7.46 4.66 14.13
N ASN A 95 -7.30 5.84 13.53
CA ASN A 95 -6.14 6.71 13.74
C ASN A 95 -4.80 5.98 13.51
N CYS A 96 -4.75 5.14 12.47
CA CYS A 96 -3.52 4.49 12.02
C CYS A 96 -2.81 5.41 11.02
N LYS A 97 -1.48 5.44 11.03
CA LYS A 97 -0.72 6.08 9.95
C LYS A 97 -0.74 5.18 8.72
N LEU A 98 -1.07 5.73 7.55
CA LEU A 98 -0.98 5.03 6.28
C LEU A 98 0.18 5.60 5.44
N ILE A 99 1.07 4.72 4.97
CA ILE A 99 2.07 5.03 3.95
C ILE A 99 1.74 4.20 2.72
N HIS A 100 1.32 4.87 1.65
CA HIS A 100 0.96 4.26 0.38
C HIS A 100 2.02 4.62 -0.67
N TYR A 101 2.60 3.61 -1.31
CA TYR A 101 3.57 3.80 -2.37
C TYR A 101 2.86 3.91 -3.71
N SER A 102 3.02 5.05 -4.36
CA SER A 102 2.45 5.34 -5.67
C SER A 102 3.51 5.17 -6.77
N THR A 103 3.30 5.82 -7.91
CA THR A 103 4.15 5.74 -9.10
C THR A 103 4.28 7.12 -9.74
N ASP A 104 5.39 7.33 -10.45
CA ASP A 104 5.60 8.45 -11.37
C ASP A 104 4.65 8.45 -12.57
N TYR A 105 3.97 7.33 -12.85
CA TYR A 105 2.97 7.20 -13.92
C TYR A 105 1.69 8.03 -13.66
N VAL A 106 1.60 8.71 -12.51
CA VAL A 106 0.59 9.75 -12.27
C VAL A 106 0.83 11.02 -13.11
N TYR A 107 2.00 11.14 -13.74
CA TYR A 107 2.35 12.22 -14.67
C TYR A 107 2.41 11.70 -16.12
N ASP A 108 2.18 12.57 -17.10
CA ASP A 108 2.16 12.21 -18.54
C ASP A 108 3.55 12.06 -19.18
N GLY A 109 4.61 12.41 -18.45
CA GLY A 109 6.00 12.35 -18.92
C GLY A 109 6.33 13.36 -20.03
N LEU A 110 5.47 14.34 -20.30
CA LEU A 110 5.69 15.36 -21.33
C LEU A 110 6.64 16.47 -20.86
N ASP A 111 6.69 16.70 -19.56
CA ASP A 111 7.55 17.71 -18.95
C ASP A 111 9.02 17.26 -18.91
N LYS A 112 9.92 18.13 -19.38
CA LYS A 112 11.37 17.88 -19.44
C LYS A 112 12.13 18.34 -18.19
N LYS A 113 11.43 18.68 -17.10
CA LYS A 113 12.00 19.18 -15.85
C LYS A 113 11.84 18.13 -14.76
N PRO A 114 12.73 18.08 -13.75
CA PRO A 114 12.50 17.27 -12.57
C PRO A 114 11.14 17.58 -11.94
N MET A 115 10.33 16.55 -11.71
CA MET A 115 8.99 16.68 -11.14
C MET A 115 9.07 17.06 -9.66
N LYS A 116 8.12 17.88 -9.22
CA LYS A 116 7.90 18.19 -7.80
C LYS A 116 6.59 17.59 -7.34
N GLU A 117 6.48 17.28 -6.06
CA GLU A 117 5.29 16.68 -5.44
C GLU A 117 4.05 17.59 -5.52
N SER A 118 4.25 18.89 -5.78
CA SER A 118 3.17 19.86 -5.97
C SER A 118 2.67 20.00 -7.41
N PHE A 119 3.26 19.27 -8.36
CA PHE A 119 2.83 19.34 -9.75
C PHE A 119 1.49 18.62 -9.95
N PRO A 120 0.62 19.12 -10.85
CA PRO A 120 -0.62 18.44 -11.15
C PRO A 120 -0.35 17.08 -11.80
N THR A 121 -1.14 16.07 -11.41
CA THR A 121 -1.10 14.74 -12.01
C THR A 121 -1.94 14.71 -13.29
N ASN A 122 -1.46 14.01 -14.31
CA ASN A 122 -2.14 13.77 -15.58
C ASN A 122 -1.75 12.38 -16.12
N PRO A 123 -2.26 11.27 -15.53
CA PRO A 123 -1.94 9.93 -16.00
C PRO A 123 -2.48 9.68 -17.42
N LEU A 124 -1.73 8.89 -18.20
CA LEU A 124 -2.07 8.49 -19.58
C LEU A 124 -3.30 7.57 -19.65
#